data_AF-A0A9D0ZJG5-F1
#
_entry.id   AF-A0A9D0ZJG5-F1
#
_cell.length_a   1.000
_cell.length_b   1.000
_cell.length_c   1.000
_cell.angle_alpha   90.00
_cell.angle_beta   90.00
_cell.angle_gamma   90.00
#
_symmetry.space_group_name_H-M   'P 1'
#
loop_
_entity.id
_entity.type
_entity.pdbx_description
1 polymer ?
#
loop_
_entity_poly.entity_id
_entity_poly.type
_entity_poly.pdbx_seq_one_letter_code
_entity_poly.pdbx_strand_id
1 'polypeptide(L)'
;MKRRISLVLAFVMLFAMAAPSLAEEASPILENASGFYYIEAEGERPRLSAASQDKFMQVDGEWFKDLNGNGSLDVYEDWRA
;
A
#
# COMPACT_ATOMS: atom_id res chain seq x y z
N MET A 1 -8.27 27.67 -40.11
CA MET A 1 -7.47 27.47 -38.87
C MET A 1 -8.29 26.86 -37.72
N LYS A 2 -9.48 27.38 -37.39
CA LYS A 2 -10.34 26.90 -36.29
C LYS A 2 -10.62 25.37 -36.28
N ARG A 3 -10.88 24.75 -37.44
CA ARG A 3 -11.15 23.29 -37.55
C ARG A 3 -9.93 22.40 -37.28
N ARG A 4 -8.71 22.86 -37.62
CA ARG A 4 -7.47 22.10 -37.40
C ARG A 4 -7.03 22.16 -35.94
N ILE A 5 -7.26 23.30 -35.28
CA ILE A 5 -7.01 23.50 -33.85
C ILE A 5 -7.96 22.61 -33.02
N SER A 6 -9.23 22.51 -33.43
CA SER A 6 -10.21 21.65 -32.75
C SER A 6 -9.86 20.15 -32.83
N LEU A 7 -9.26 19.72 -33.94
CA LEU A 7 -8.86 18.32 -34.17
C LEU A 7 -7.62 17.94 -33.35
N VAL A 8 -6.66 18.88 -33.21
CA VAL A 8 -5.49 18.70 -32.35
C VAL A 8 -5.90 18.64 -30.88
N LEU A 9 -6.82 19.50 -30.44
CA LEU A 9 -7.31 19.51 -29.06
C LEU A 9 -8.04 18.21 -28.69
N ALA A 10 -8.82 17.64 -29.62
CA ALA A 10 -9.50 16.35 -29.42
C ALA A 10 -8.49 15.19 -29.27
N PHE A 11 -7.39 15.21 -30.05
CA PHE A 11 -6.34 14.20 -29.95
C PHE A 11 -5.55 14.28 -28.63
N VAL A 12 -5.31 15.50 -28.12
CA VAL A 12 -4.67 15.71 -26.81
C VAL A 12 -5.55 15.21 -25.67
N MET A 13 -6.87 15.45 -25.72
CA MET A 13 -7.79 14.94 -24.71
C MET A 13 -7.94 13.41 -24.73
N LEU A 14 -7.91 12.77 -25.91
CA LEU A 14 -7.92 11.30 -26.01
C LEU A 14 -6.65 10.66 -25.44
N PHE A 15 -5.49 11.32 -25.60
CA PHE A 15 -4.22 10.85 -25.05
C PHE A 15 -4.17 11.00 -23.51
N ALA A 16 -4.84 12.02 -22.96
CA ALA A 16 -4.92 12.24 -21.51
C ALA A 16 -5.80 11.21 -20.78
N MET A 17 -6.76 10.58 -21.47
CA MET A 17 -7.62 9.54 -20.88
C MET A 17 -6.99 8.14 -20.87
N ALA A 18 -5.82 7.97 -21.51
CA ALA A 18 -5.14 6.69 -21.64
C ALA A 18 -3.92 6.56 -20.73
N ALA A 19 -3.77 7.41 -19.70
CA ALA A 19 -2.81 7.15 -18.63
C ALA A 19 -3.34 5.94 -17.84
N PRO A 20 -2.76 4.74 -18.00
CA PRO A 20 -3.13 3.66 -17.12
C PRO A 20 -2.62 4.06 -15.73
N SER A 21 -3.49 3.95 -14.74
CA SER A 21 -3.15 4.03 -13.34
C SER A 21 -2.18 2.88 -13.00
N LEU A 22 -0.90 3.03 -13.36
CA LEU A 22 0.19 2.27 -12.77
C LEU A 22 0.46 2.85 -11.37
N ALA A 23 -0.53 2.71 -10.49
CA ALA A 23 -0.22 2.59 -9.09
C ALA A 23 0.11 1.11 -8.89
N GLU A 24 1.37 0.76 -9.14
CA GLU A 24 1.90 -0.47 -8.57
C GLU A 24 1.88 -0.24 -7.06
N GLU A 25 0.94 -0.90 -6.38
CA GLU A 25 0.80 -0.86 -4.93
C GLU A 25 2.09 -1.41 -4.32
N ALA A 26 3.05 -0.53 -4.04
CA ALA A 26 4.30 -0.90 -3.40
C ALA A 26 3.95 -1.59 -2.08
N SER A 27 4.61 -2.73 -1.80
CA SER A 27 4.37 -3.45 -0.55
C SER A 27 4.59 -2.50 0.63
N PRO A 28 3.65 -2.39 1.59
CA PRO A 28 3.78 -1.47 2.71
C PRO A 28 4.85 -1.92 3.73
N ILE A 29 5.40 -3.12 3.55
CA ILE A 29 6.48 -3.66 4.37
C ILE A 29 7.82 -3.17 3.80
N LEU A 30 8.53 -2.40 4.61
CA LEU A 30 9.83 -1.83 4.33
C LEU A 30 10.91 -2.54 5.15
N GLU A 31 12.14 -2.59 4.64
CA GLU A 31 13.30 -3.11 5.36
C GLU A 31 14.24 -1.95 5.74
N ASN A 32 14.78 -1.96 6.96
CA ASN A 32 15.77 -0.97 7.40
C ASN A 32 17.21 -1.46 7.17
N ALA A 33 18.19 -0.56 7.34
CA ALA A 33 19.61 -0.90 7.16
C ALA A 33 20.14 -1.97 8.13
N SER A 34 19.40 -2.30 9.18
CA SER A 34 19.73 -3.35 10.17
C SER A 34 19.04 -4.69 9.87
N GLY A 35 18.34 -4.82 8.74
CA GLY A 35 17.64 -6.04 8.34
C GLY A 35 16.31 -6.29 9.07
N PHE A 36 15.75 -5.28 9.75
CA PHE A 36 14.42 -5.38 10.34
C PHE A 36 13.37 -4.87 9.37
N TYR A 37 12.22 -5.54 9.40
CA TYR A 37 11.06 -5.17 8.61
C TYR A 37 10.10 -4.30 9.42
N TYR A 38 9.46 -3.34 8.77
CA TYR A 38 8.49 -2.46 9.41
C TYR A 38 7.40 -1.99 8.43
N ILE A 39 6.25 -1.64 8.99
CA ILE A 39 5.15 -0.97 8.31
C ILE A 39 4.97 0.37 9.02
N GLU A 40 4.97 1.47 8.27
CA GLU A 40 4.77 2.80 8.84
C GLU A 40 3.40 2.93 9.50
N ALA A 41 3.34 3.82 10.50
CA ALA A 41 2.07 4.15 11.14
C ALA A 41 1.12 4.82 10.14
N GLU A 42 -0.17 4.50 10.23
CA GLU A 42 -1.20 5.03 9.34
C GLU A 42 -2.50 5.24 10.11
N GLY A 43 -2.94 6.50 10.23
CA GLY A 43 -4.09 6.83 11.07
C GLY A 43 -3.86 6.39 12.52
N GLU A 44 -4.77 5.57 13.04
CA GLU A 44 -4.69 5.00 14.39
C GLU A 44 -3.83 3.72 14.46
N ARG A 45 -3.43 3.15 13.31
CA ARG A 45 -2.56 1.96 13.29
C ARG A 45 -1.15 2.35 13.77
N PRO A 46 -0.65 1.75 14.85
CA PRO A 46 0.72 2.01 15.29
C PRO A 46 1.72 1.47 14.27
N ARG A 47 2.94 2.03 14.29
CA ARG A 47 4.04 1.48 13.51
C ARG A 47 4.29 0.02 13.92
N LEU A 48 4.36 -0.87 12.94
CA LEU A 48 4.65 -2.28 13.17
C LEU A 48 6.11 -2.56 12.81
N SER A 49 6.76 -3.43 13.57
CA SER A 49 8.14 -3.86 13.28
C SER A 49 8.38 -5.30 13.71
N ALA A 50 9.10 -6.05 12.88
CA ALA A 50 9.44 -7.44 13.14
C ALA A 50 10.81 -7.79 12.53
N ALA A 51 11.43 -8.85 13.05
CA ALA A 51 12.70 -9.36 12.55
C ALA A 51 12.56 -10.13 11.22
N SER A 52 11.34 -10.41 10.78
CA SER A 52 11.05 -11.14 9.54
C SER A 52 9.73 -10.68 8.93
N GLN A 53 9.62 -10.75 7.60
CA GLN A 53 8.45 -10.30 6.84
C GLN A 53 7.21 -11.19 7.05
N ASP A 54 7.41 -12.48 7.33
CA ASP A 54 6.34 -13.45 7.61
C ASP A 54 5.60 -13.20 8.93
N LYS A 55 6.11 -12.27 9.75
CA LYS A 55 5.48 -11.82 10.99
C LYS A 55 4.40 -10.76 10.79
N PHE A 56 4.11 -10.36 9.56
CA PHE A 56 2.99 -9.47 9.26
C PHE A 56 1.86 -10.24 8.61
N MET A 57 0.64 -9.96 9.05
CA MET A 57 -0.58 -10.48 8.45
C MET A 57 -1.55 -9.35 8.17
N GLN A 58 -2.40 -9.54 7.17
CA GLN A 58 -3.46 -8.61 6.83
C GLN A 58 -4.81 -9.22 7.19
N VAL A 59 -5.62 -8.48 7.95
CA VAL A 59 -6.98 -8.86 8.35
C VAL A 59 -7.90 -7.67 8.13
N ASP A 60 -8.98 -7.87 7.38
CA ASP A 60 -9.95 -6.81 7.02
C ASP A 60 -9.32 -5.57 6.37
N GLY A 61 -8.25 -5.76 5.60
CA GLY A 61 -7.52 -4.67 4.94
C GLY A 61 -6.49 -3.96 5.82
N GLU A 62 -6.46 -4.24 7.12
CA GLU A 62 -5.49 -3.68 8.07
C GLU A 62 -4.32 -4.63 8.33
N TRP A 63 -3.18 -4.06 8.71
CA TRP A 63 -1.96 -4.81 9.03
C TRP A 63 -1.81 -5.06 10.53
N PHE A 64 -1.37 -6.27 10.87
CA PHE A 64 -1.11 -6.73 12.23
C PHE A 64 0.19 -7.53 12.29
N LYS A 65 0.72 -7.70 13.50
CA LYS A 65 1.89 -8.55 13.73
C LYS A 65 1.42 -9.91 14.26
N ASP A 66 1.76 -10.97 13.54
CA ASP A 66 1.55 -12.36 13.96
C ASP A 66 2.67 -12.76 14.95
N LEU A 67 2.44 -12.44 16.22
CA LEU A 67 3.38 -12.69 17.30
C LEU A 67 3.57 -14.19 17.51
N ASN A 68 2.47 -14.94 17.48
CA ASN A 68 2.45 -16.36 17.82
C ASN A 68 2.74 -17.28 16.61
N GLY A 69 2.64 -16.78 15.38
CA GLY A 69 2.94 -17.49 14.13
C GLY A 69 1.81 -18.40 13.64
N ASN A 70 0.57 -18.21 14.06
CA ASN A 70 -0.56 -19.07 13.70
C ASN A 70 -1.35 -18.54 12.48
N GLY A 71 -1.00 -17.38 11.94
CA GLY A 71 -1.67 -16.74 10.81
C GLY A 71 -3.10 -16.26 11.08
N SER A 72 -3.49 -16.10 12.35
CA SER A 72 -4.83 -15.69 12.78
C SER A 72 -4.72 -14.60 13.84
N LEU A 73 -5.46 -13.50 13.62
CA LEU A 73 -5.47 -12.38 14.55
C LEU A 73 -6.06 -12.78 15.91
N ASP A 74 -5.27 -12.61 16.97
CA ASP A 74 -5.72 -12.74 18.35
C ASP A 74 -5.97 -11.38 19.03
N VAL A 75 -6.58 -11.42 20.23
CA VAL A 75 -6.96 -10.22 20.99
C VAL A 75 -5.77 -9.36 21.42
N TYR A 76 -4.57 -9.95 21.56
CA TYR A 76 -3.36 -9.22 21.94
C TYR A 76 -2.59 -8.67 20.74
N GLU A 77 -2.83 -9.24 19.56
CA GLU A 77 -2.26 -8.79 18.29
C GLU A 77 -3.10 -7.68 17.64
N ASP A 78 -4.40 -7.60 17.97
CA ASP A 78 -5.32 -6.58 17.47
C ASP A 78 -5.12 -5.23 18.20
N TRP A 79 -4.48 -4.29 17.53
CA TRP A 79 -4.27 -2.93 18.04
C TRP A 79 -5.56 -2.09 18.07
N ARG A 80 -6.67 -2.57 17.48
CA ARG A 80 -7.98 -1.90 17.49
C ARG A 80 -8.79 -2.20 18.75
N ALA A 81 -8.39 -3.22 19.52
CA ALA A 81 -9.12 -3.77 20.66
C ALA A 81 -9.07 -2.88 21.91
#